data_AF-A0A1Y4BNJ9-F1
#
_entry.id   AF-A0A1Y4BNJ9-F1
#
_cell.length_a   1.000
_cell.length_b   1.000
_cell.length_c   1.000
_cell.angle_alpha   90.00
_cell.angle_beta   90.00
_cell.angle_gamma   90.00
#
_symmetry.space_group_name_H-M   'P 1'
#
loop_
_entity.id
_entity.type
_entity.pdbx_description
1 polymer ?
#
loop_
_entity_poly.entity_id
_entity_poly.type
_entity_poly.pdbx_seq_one_letter_code
_entity_poly.pdbx_strand_id
1 'polypeptide(L)'
;MSNSLIPFNQSEIQNVVGNGQIENFSISITKKGYRKLELQVYDPDGHRRFFILKDKGYMIDRREIQIYPFESKSERNDEIYRLYKKEKMTQEFIGKIFGLKQPTIAGIVKNHK
;
A
#
# COMPACT_ATOMS: atom_id res chain seq x y z
N MET A 1 5.33 -8.19 -21.04
CA MET A 1 6.19 -8.16 -19.84
C MET A 1 5.93 -9.45 -19.08
N SER A 2 6.96 -10.18 -18.65
CA SER A 2 6.78 -11.47 -17.98
C SER A 2 5.88 -11.31 -16.75
N ASN A 3 4.72 -11.98 -16.74
CA ASN A 3 3.85 -12.11 -15.57
C ASN A 3 4.56 -12.97 -14.52
N SER A 4 5.56 -12.43 -13.83
CA SER A 4 5.97 -12.99 -12.56
C SER A 4 4.79 -12.83 -11.61
N LEU A 5 4.14 -13.95 -11.26
CA LEU A 5 3.09 -13.92 -10.24
C LEU A 5 3.67 -13.26 -8.99
N ILE A 6 2.95 -12.27 -8.46
CA ILE A 6 3.28 -11.64 -7.19
C ILE A 6 3.43 -12.76 -6.16
N PRO A 7 4.60 -12.96 -5.54
CA PRO A 7 4.81 -14.13 -4.70
C PRO A 7 4.06 -13.95 -3.38
N PHE A 8 2.77 -14.27 -3.38
CA PHE A 8 1.86 -14.25 -2.24
C PHE A 8 0.74 -15.25 -2.56
N ASN A 9 -0.17 -15.49 -1.62
CA ASN A 9 -1.32 -16.36 -1.90
C ASN A 9 -2.18 -15.76 -3.03
N GLN A 10 -2.31 -16.48 -4.15
CA GLN A 10 -2.97 -15.98 -5.35
C GLN A 10 -4.49 -15.86 -5.18
N SER A 11 -5.10 -16.80 -4.47
CA SER A 11 -6.54 -16.74 -4.19
C SER A 11 -6.88 -15.50 -3.38
N GLU A 12 -6.07 -15.15 -2.38
CA GLU A 12 -6.26 -13.92 -1.62
C GLU A 12 -6.02 -12.65 -2.44
N ILE A 13 -5.06 -12.66 -3.37
CA ILE A 13 -4.89 -11.54 -4.32
C ILE A 13 -6.14 -11.41 -5.19
N GLN A 14 -6.62 -12.49 -5.78
CA GLN A 14 -7.81 -12.47 -6.65
C GLN A 14 -9.06 -11.99 -5.88
N ASN A 15 -9.22 -12.42 -4.62
CA ASN A 15 -10.32 -11.99 -3.77
C ASN A 15 -10.35 -10.47 -3.54
N VAL A 16 -9.19 -9.82 -3.41
CA VAL A 16 -9.14 -8.35 -3.21
C VAL A 16 -9.20 -7.57 -4.50
N VAL A 17 -8.57 -8.09 -5.56
CA VAL A 17 -8.54 -7.44 -6.87
C VAL A 17 -9.92 -7.48 -7.51
N GLY A 18 -10.63 -8.61 -7.43
CA GLY A 18 -11.92 -8.79 -8.09
C GLY A 18 -11.80 -8.57 -9.59
N ASN A 19 -12.59 -7.63 -10.13
CA ASN A 19 -12.55 -7.21 -11.54
C ASN A 19 -11.60 -6.03 -11.81
N GLY A 20 -10.89 -5.55 -10.79
CA GLY A 20 -9.90 -4.48 -10.92
C GLY A 20 -8.55 -4.96 -11.48
N GLN A 21 -7.60 -4.04 -11.55
CA GLN A 21 -6.23 -4.30 -12.02
C GLN A 21 -5.21 -3.80 -10.99
N ILE A 22 -4.14 -4.57 -10.79
CA ILE A 22 -3.06 -4.14 -9.89
C ILE A 22 -2.19 -3.11 -10.61
N GLU A 23 -2.17 -1.86 -10.14
CA GLU A 23 -1.29 -0.81 -10.66
C GLU A 23 0.08 -0.81 -9.97
N ASN A 24 0.10 -1.02 -8.65
CA ASN A 24 1.32 -1.04 -7.85
C ASN A 24 1.24 -2.10 -6.77
N PHE A 25 2.40 -2.65 -6.40
CA PHE A 25 2.54 -3.48 -5.21
C PHE A 25 3.89 -3.31 -4.51
N SER A 26 3.96 -3.70 -3.24
CA SER A 26 5.21 -3.90 -2.52
C SER A 26 5.09 -5.13 -1.61
N ILE A 27 6.18 -5.87 -1.48
CA ILE A 27 6.30 -6.99 -0.54
C ILE A 27 7.37 -6.64 0.48
N SER A 28 7.05 -6.83 1.76
CA SER A 28 7.97 -6.56 2.86
C SER A 28 7.77 -7.56 3.99
N ILE A 29 8.70 -7.56 4.95
CA ILE A 29 8.57 -8.30 6.19
C ILE A 29 8.22 -7.31 7.31
N THR A 30 7.17 -7.59 8.07
CA THR A 30 6.80 -6.77 9.22
C THR A 30 7.80 -6.94 10.36
N LYS A 31 7.79 -6.03 11.35
CA LYS A 31 8.61 -6.18 12.57
C LYS A 31 8.38 -7.49 13.33
N LYS A 32 7.24 -8.15 13.12
CA LYS A 32 6.89 -9.44 13.75
C LYS A 32 7.28 -10.65 12.89
N GLY A 33 8.00 -10.45 11.78
CA GLY A 33 8.41 -11.53 10.87
C GLY A 33 7.37 -11.94 9.83
N TYR A 34 6.14 -11.40 9.90
CA TYR A 34 5.10 -11.72 8.91
C TYR A 34 5.37 -11.13 7.53
N ARG A 35 5.08 -11.90 6.48
CA ARG A 35 5.10 -11.39 5.11
C ARG A 35 3.92 -10.43 4.91
N LYS A 36 4.19 -9.24 4.39
CA LYS A 36 3.19 -8.21 4.11
C LYS A 36 3.21 -7.87 2.63
N LEU A 37 2.05 -7.91 2.00
CA LEU A 37 1.79 -7.44 0.66
C LEU A 37 0.93 -6.17 0.74
N GLU A 38 1.35 -5.13 0.03
CA GLU A 38 0.60 -3.88 -0.14
C GLU A 38 0.20 -3.75 -1.61
N LEU A 39 -1.07 -3.49 -1.88
CA LEU A 39 -1.64 -3.46 -3.23
C LEU A 39 -2.39 -2.16 -3.48
N GLN A 40 -2.23 -1.65 -4.70
CA GLN A 40 -3.08 -0.61 -5.27
C GLN A 40 -3.83 -1.24 -6.42
N VAL A 41 -5.15 -1.25 -6.32
CA VAL A 41 -6.06 -1.81 -7.31
C VAL A 41 -6.81 -0.65 -7.96
N TYR A 42 -6.78 -0.60 -9.28
CA TYR A 42 -7.60 0.30 -10.08
C TYR A 42 -8.85 -0.45 -10.53
N ASP A 43 -10.02 0.07 -10.15
CA ASP A 43 -11.29 -0.52 -10.49
C ASP A 43 -11.84 0.04 -11.81
N PRO A 44 -12.71 -0.70 -12.50
CA PRO A 44 -13.27 -0.25 -13.77
C PRO A 44 -14.12 1.02 -13.68
N ASP A 45 -14.59 1.38 -12.48
CA ASP A 45 -15.33 2.62 -12.20
C ASP A 45 -14.43 3.86 -12.03
N GLY A 46 -13.10 3.67 -12.15
CA GLY A 46 -12.12 4.74 -12.05
C GLY A 46 -11.60 4.98 -10.63
N HIS A 47 -12.09 4.25 -9.64
CA HIS A 47 -11.60 4.36 -8.27
C HIS A 47 -10.32 3.53 -8.05
N ARG A 48 -9.55 3.95 -7.05
CA ARG A 48 -8.39 3.20 -6.56
C ARG A 48 -8.65 2.71 -5.15
N ARG A 49 -8.54 1.40 -4.95
CA ARG A 49 -8.58 0.76 -3.63
C ARG A 49 -7.17 0.34 -3.21
N PHE A 50 -6.91 0.39 -1.91
CA PHE A 50 -5.60 0.07 -1.36
C PHE A 50 -5.74 -1.02 -0.33
N PHE A 51 -4.96 -2.09 -0.44
CA PHE A 51 -5.03 -3.23 0.47
C PHE A 51 -3.70 -3.52 1.12
N ILE A 52 -3.77 -3.98 2.37
CA ILE A 52 -2.66 -4.62 3.08
C ILE A 52 -3.09 -6.05 3.39
N LEU A 53 -2.30 -7.01 2.90
CA LEU A 53 -2.42 -8.43 3.23
C LEU A 53 -1.23 -8.83 4.09
N LYS A 54 -1.46 -9.51 5.20
CA LYS A 54 -0.40 -10.02 6.08
C LYS A 54 -0.57 -11.52 6.26
N ASP A 55 0.44 -12.27 5.85
CA ASP A 55 0.53 -13.70 6.11
C ASP A 55 1.09 -13.93 7.52
N LYS A 56 0.21 -14.36 8.43
CA LYS A 56 0.55 -14.65 9.83
C LYS A 56 0.92 -16.12 10.06
N GLY A 57 1.06 -16.92 9.00
CA GLY A 57 1.36 -18.34 9.04
C GLY A 57 0.14 -19.24 9.28
N TYR A 58 -0.82 -18.80 10.10
CA TYR A 58 -2.08 -19.52 10.33
C TYR A 58 -3.28 -18.91 9.59
N MET A 59 -3.14 -17.69 9.07
CA MET A 59 -4.16 -16.99 8.28
C MET A 59 -3.54 -15.85 7.48
N ILE A 60 -4.28 -15.40 6.46
CA ILE A 60 -4.02 -14.14 5.77
C ILE A 60 -4.99 -13.08 6.30
N ASP A 61 -4.43 -12.07 6.96
CA ASP A 61 -5.16 -10.92 7.46
C ASP A 61 -5.23 -9.85 6.38
N ARG A 62 -6.45 -9.46 5.99
CA ARG A 62 -6.72 -8.50 4.92
C ARG A 62 -7.30 -7.23 5.52
N ARG A 63 -6.80 -6.09 5.07
CA ARG A 63 -7.35 -4.78 5.42
C ARG A 63 -7.32 -3.83 4.23
N GLU A 64 -8.46 -3.23 3.94
CA GLU A 64 -8.56 -2.11 3.01
C GLU A 64 -8.19 -0.80 3.71
N ILE A 65 -7.49 0.08 3.00
CA ILE A 65 -7.00 1.37 3.48
C ILE A 65 -7.65 2.46 2.63
N GLN A 66 -8.40 3.34 3.28
CA GLN A 66 -8.87 4.55 2.65
C GLN A 66 -7.73 5.57 2.59
N ILE A 67 -7.55 6.21 1.42
CA ILE A 67 -6.73 7.40 1.26
C ILE A 67 -7.66 8.61 1.23
N TYR A 68 -7.33 9.63 2.02
CA TYR A 68 -8.11 10.85 2.06
C TYR A 68 -7.64 11.85 1.00
N PRO A 69 -8.58 12.53 0.31
CA PRO A 69 -8.23 13.59 -0.62
C PRO A 69 -7.54 14.75 0.12
N PHE A 70 -6.70 15.47 -0.60
CA PHE A 70 -5.97 16.62 -0.10
C PHE A 70 -5.94 17.69 -1.20
N GLU A 71 -6.01 18.96 -0.81
CA GLU A 71 -5.96 20.10 -1.71
C GLU A 71 -4.63 20.85 -1.59
N SER A 72 -3.90 20.63 -0.49
CA SER A 72 -2.62 21.28 -0.22
C SER A 72 -1.45 20.30 -0.06
N LYS A 73 -0.23 20.81 -0.26
CA LYS A 73 1.01 20.06 0.02
C LYS A 73 1.11 19.68 1.50
N SER A 74 0.55 20.49 2.40
CA SER A 74 0.53 20.21 3.83
C SER A 74 -0.36 19.01 4.12
N GLU A 75 -1.62 19.03 3.67
CA GLU A 75 -2.55 17.91 3.83
C GLU A 75 -2.02 16.62 3.21
N ARG A 76 -1.41 16.70 2.02
CA ARG A 76 -0.74 15.54 1.41
C ARG A 76 0.34 14.96 2.34
N ASN A 77 1.15 15.82 2.97
CA ASN A 77 2.20 15.37 3.88
C ASN A 77 1.62 14.76 5.16
N ASP A 78 0.51 15.30 5.68
CA ASP A 78 -0.23 14.75 6.81
C ASP A 78 -0.81 13.37 6.49
N GLU A 79 -1.35 13.21 5.29
CA GLU A 79 -1.85 11.93 4.81
C GLU A 79 -0.72 10.90 4.62
N ILE A 80 0.40 11.29 4.00
CA ILE A 80 1.61 10.46 3.90
C ILE A 80 2.07 9.99 5.30
N TYR A 81 2.08 10.90 6.27
CA TYR A 81 2.44 10.56 7.64
C TYR A 81 1.44 9.61 8.29
N ARG A 82 0.13 9.83 8.11
CA ARG A 82 -0.93 8.94 8.60
C ARG A 82 -0.79 7.54 8.02
N LEU A 83 -0.61 7.42 6.71
CA LEU A 83 -0.42 6.13 6.03
C LEU A 83 0.82 5.38 6.56
N TYR A 84 1.93 6.10 6.77
CA TYR A 84 3.14 5.50 7.34
C TYR A 84 2.98 5.10 8.82
N LYS A 85 2.54 6.03 9.67
CA LYS A 85 2.52 5.85 11.13
C LYS A 85 1.31 5.10 11.64
N LYS A 86 0.10 5.44 11.19
CA LYS A 86 -1.14 4.80 11.64
C LYS A 86 -1.40 3.53 10.84
N GLU A 87 -1.35 3.61 9.50
CA GLU A 87 -1.65 2.45 8.65
C GLU A 87 -0.49 1.48 8.44
N LYS A 88 0.71 1.83 8.93
CA LYS A 88 1.92 0.99 8.86
C LYS A 88 2.28 0.62 7.42
N MET A 89 1.99 1.50 6.47
CA MET A 89 2.37 1.31 5.07
C MET A 89 3.87 1.53 4.90
N THR A 90 4.51 0.85 3.94
CA THR A 90 5.92 1.10 3.64
C THR A 90 6.10 2.44 2.94
N GLN A 91 7.22 3.12 3.21
CA GLN A 91 7.54 4.38 2.53
C GLN A 91 7.75 4.19 1.02
N GLU A 92 8.22 3.00 0.61
CA GLU A 92 8.36 2.64 -0.80
C GLU A 92 6.99 2.59 -1.48
N PHE A 93 6.02 1.90 -0.88
CA PHE A 93 4.69 1.79 -1.44
C PHE A 93 3.93 3.13 -1.44
N ILE A 94 4.06 3.92 -0.37
CA ILE A 94 3.54 5.30 -0.36
C ILE A 94 4.19 6.12 -1.48
N GLY A 95 5.50 5.98 -1.71
CA GLY A 95 6.17 6.65 -2.82
C GLY A 95 5.58 6.31 -4.19
N LYS A 96 5.27 5.02 -4.44
CA LYS A 96 4.61 4.56 -5.66
C LYS A 96 3.23 5.20 -5.87
N ILE A 97 2.40 5.26 -4.83
CA ILE A 97 1.04 5.82 -4.90
C ILE A 97 1.05 7.34 -5.21
N PHE A 98 1.96 8.08 -4.57
CA PHE A 98 2.02 9.54 -4.68
C PHE A 98 2.96 10.04 -5.79
N GLY A 99 3.62 9.14 -6.52
CA GLY A 99 4.62 9.50 -7.54
C GLY A 99 5.85 10.20 -6.95
N LEU A 100 6.20 9.90 -5.70
CA LEU A 100 7.32 10.50 -4.98
C LEU A 100 8.43 9.50 -4.73
N LYS A 101 9.69 9.95 -4.82
CA LYS A 101 10.83 9.10 -4.47
C LYS A 101 10.83 8.79 -2.97
N GLN A 102 11.27 7.60 -2.59
CA GLN A 102 11.31 7.18 -1.19
C GLN A 102 12.10 8.16 -0.27
N PRO A 103 13.23 8.78 -0.68
CA PRO A 103 13.89 9.79 0.15
C PRO A 103 13.02 11.02 0.45
N THR A 104 12.15 11.41 -0.48
CA THR A 104 11.17 12.49 -0.27
C THR A 104 10.14 12.08 0.79
N ILE A 105 9.64 10.84 0.73
CA ILE A 105 8.74 10.30 1.75
C ILE A 105 9.43 10.24 3.11
N ALA A 106 10.69 9.80 3.18
CA ALA A 106 11.47 9.74 4.40
C ALA A 106 11.65 11.14 5.03
N GLY A 107 11.93 12.16 4.20
CA GLY A 107 12.02 13.55 4.63
C GLY A 107 10.71 14.09 5.21
N ILE A 108 9.58 13.81 4.55
CA ILE A 108 8.25 14.17 5.05
C ILE A 108 8.00 13.52 6.42
N VAL A 109 8.21 12.21 6.52
CA VAL A 109 7.97 11.45 7.76
C VAL A 109 8.87 11.92 8.91
N LYS A 110 10.13 12.25 8.64
CA LYS A 110 11.10 12.70 9.65
C LYS A 110 10.78 14.10 10.18
N ASN A 111 10.30 14.99 9.30
CA ASN A 111 10.05 16.39 9.64
C ASN A 111 8.59 16.68 10.00
N HIS A 112 7.74 15.64 10.02
CA HIS A 112 6.35 15.75 10.45
C HIS A 112 6.30 16.04 11.95
N LYS A 113 5.61 17.11 12.33
CA LYS A 113 5.52 17.62 13.71
C LYS A 113 4.26 17.09 14.39
#